data_AF-A0A2X3I7R3-F1
#
_entry.id   AF-A0A2X3I7R3-F1
#
_cell.length_a   1.000
_cell.length_b   1.000
_cell.length_c   1.000
_cell.angle_alpha   90.00
_cell.angle_beta   90.00
_cell.angle_gamma   90.00
#
_symmetry.space_group_name_H-M   'P 1'
#
loop_
_entity.id
_entity.type
_entity.pdbx_description
1 polymer ?
#
loop_
_entity_poly.entity_id
_entity_poly.type
_entity_poly.pdbx_seq_one_letter_code
_entity_poly.pdbx_strand_id
1 'polypeptide(L)'
;MAKEGFIPFATTYAAFATRRAYDFIHQVIAEEHLNVKICAALPGLTTGYGPSHQSTEDLAIMRGIPGMVIVDPCDALEIEQAVPAIADHQGPVYMRLLRGKVPLVLDKYDYQFELGKAKLLEDGNDVLIISSGLMTMRALEAAEKLRADNIGVAFCTCRPSNRWMRKRLLNRRRSRAAWW
;
A
#
# COMPACT_ATOMS: atom_id res chain seq x y z
N MET A 1 11.08 -5.25 -24.00
CA MET A 1 10.54 -4.05 -23.31
C MET A 1 11.49 -3.46 -22.27
N ALA A 2 11.58 -3.95 -21.03
CA ALA A 2 12.41 -3.30 -20.00
C ALA A 2 13.91 -3.24 -20.37
N LYS A 3 14.44 -4.33 -20.95
CA LYS A 3 15.83 -4.40 -21.45
C LYS A 3 16.10 -3.53 -22.68
N GLU A 4 15.05 -3.01 -23.32
CA GLU A 4 15.13 -2.16 -24.53
C GLU A 4 14.89 -0.69 -24.20
N GLY A 5 14.84 -0.32 -22.90
CA GLY A 5 14.65 1.06 -22.45
C GLY A 5 13.20 1.51 -22.28
N PHE A 6 12.22 0.62 -22.44
CA PHE A 6 10.81 0.93 -22.15
C PHE A 6 10.48 0.71 -20.66
N ILE A 7 9.41 1.35 -20.18
CA ILE A 7 8.86 1.16 -18.82
C ILE A 7 7.54 0.38 -18.93
N PRO A 8 7.57 -0.97 -18.90
CA PRO A 8 6.36 -1.77 -19.05
C PRO A 8 5.47 -1.71 -17.80
N PHE A 9 4.18 -1.45 -18.03
CA PHE A 9 3.11 -1.63 -17.07
C PHE A 9 2.33 -2.91 -17.41
N ALA A 10 2.52 -3.96 -16.61
CA ALA A 10 1.81 -5.22 -16.74
C ALA A 10 0.60 -5.23 -15.80
N THR A 11 -0.59 -5.52 -16.33
CA THR A 11 -1.84 -5.55 -15.55
C THR A 11 -2.56 -6.89 -15.66
N THR A 12 -3.05 -7.39 -14.54
CA THR A 12 -3.87 -8.61 -14.41
C THR A 12 -4.52 -8.64 -13.03
N TYR A 13 -5.18 -9.73 -12.64
CA TYR A 13 -5.68 -9.89 -11.27
C TYR A 13 -4.56 -10.29 -10.30
N ALA A 14 -4.63 -9.79 -9.07
CA ALA A 14 -3.67 -10.09 -8.01
C ALA A 14 -3.47 -11.59 -7.84
N ALA A 15 -4.55 -12.37 -7.83
CA ALA A 15 -4.50 -13.82 -7.75
C ALA A 15 -3.67 -14.47 -8.88
N PHE A 16 -3.68 -13.91 -10.09
CA PHE A 16 -2.93 -14.48 -11.22
C PHE A 16 -1.49 -13.99 -11.27
N ALA A 17 -1.27 -12.69 -10.99
CA ALA A 17 0.07 -12.14 -10.87
C ALA A 17 0.89 -12.90 -9.82
N THR A 18 0.31 -13.18 -8.65
CA THR A 18 1.04 -13.76 -7.52
C THR A 18 1.07 -15.27 -7.50
N ARG A 19 0.11 -15.98 -8.12
CA ARG A 19 0.11 -17.45 -8.13
C ARG A 19 0.70 -18.06 -9.40
N ARG A 20 0.51 -17.40 -10.55
CA ARG A 20 0.91 -17.96 -11.86
C ARG A 20 2.20 -17.36 -12.39
N ALA A 21 2.41 -16.07 -12.18
CA ALA A 21 3.57 -15.35 -12.71
C ALA A 21 4.69 -15.16 -11.68
N TYR A 22 4.55 -15.70 -10.47
CA TYR A 22 5.49 -15.46 -9.36
C TYR A 22 6.94 -15.77 -9.73
N ASP A 23 7.20 -16.93 -10.33
CA ASP A 23 8.57 -17.34 -10.67
C ASP A 23 9.22 -16.37 -11.66
N PHE A 24 8.48 -15.91 -12.67
CA PHE A 24 8.97 -14.88 -13.60
C PHE A 24 9.20 -13.52 -12.91
N ILE A 25 8.33 -13.15 -11.98
CA ILE A 25 8.47 -11.91 -11.21
C ILE A 25 9.70 -11.98 -10.30
N HIS A 26 9.94 -13.13 -9.67
CA HIS A 26 11.08 -13.33 -8.79
C HIS A 26 12.40 -13.46 -9.56
N GLN A 27 12.50 -14.45 -10.44
CA GLN A 27 13.75 -14.84 -11.11
C GLN A 27 14.15 -13.90 -12.24
N VAL A 28 13.19 -13.33 -12.97
CA VAL A 28 13.54 -12.50 -14.14
C VAL A 28 13.47 -11.02 -13.79
N ILE A 29 12.39 -10.59 -13.14
CA ILE A 29 12.17 -9.17 -12.89
C ILE A 29 12.96 -8.69 -11.68
N ALA A 30 12.82 -9.37 -10.54
CA ALA A 30 13.41 -8.89 -9.30
C ALA A 30 14.91 -9.19 -9.17
N GLU A 31 15.36 -10.37 -9.61
CA GLU A 31 16.78 -10.74 -9.59
C GLU A 31 17.64 -9.77 -10.40
N GLU A 32 17.22 -9.46 -11.63
CA GLU A 32 17.90 -8.49 -12.50
C GLU A 32 17.54 -7.02 -12.20
N HIS A 33 16.73 -6.78 -11.16
CA HIS A 33 16.24 -5.45 -10.76
C HIS A 33 15.62 -4.64 -11.91
N LEU A 34 14.89 -5.32 -12.81
CA LEU A 34 14.33 -4.71 -14.01
C LEU A 34 13.24 -3.69 -13.68
N ASN A 35 13.19 -2.62 -14.49
CA ASN A 35 12.23 -1.53 -14.33
C ASN A 35 10.82 -1.92 -14.84
N VAL A 36 10.13 -2.80 -14.13
CA VAL A 36 8.79 -3.30 -14.50
C VAL A 36 7.75 -2.94 -13.44
N LYS A 37 6.58 -2.46 -13.88
CA LYS A 37 5.46 -2.07 -13.00
C LYS A 37 4.34 -3.10 -13.13
N ILE A 38 4.09 -3.84 -12.07
CA ILE A 38 3.06 -4.88 -12.01
C ILE A 38 1.87 -4.30 -11.25
N CYS A 39 0.80 -3.96 -11.98
CA CYS A 39 -0.40 -3.35 -11.41
C CYS A 39 -1.52 -4.38 -11.37
N ALA A 40 -1.79 -4.92 -10.18
CA ALA A 40 -2.64 -6.08 -9.99
C ALA A 40 -4.02 -5.71 -9.40
N ALA A 41 -5.09 -5.97 -10.14
CA ALA A 41 -6.45 -5.65 -9.74
C ALA A 41 -7.10 -6.72 -8.85
N LEU A 42 -8.15 -6.33 -8.13
CA LEU A 42 -8.94 -7.21 -7.24
C LEU A 42 -8.11 -7.87 -6.12
N PRO A 43 -7.40 -7.10 -5.27
CA PRO A 43 -6.79 -7.64 -4.07
C PRO A 43 -7.86 -8.02 -3.02
N GLY A 44 -7.53 -8.99 -2.19
CA GLY A 44 -8.33 -9.40 -1.03
C GLY A 44 -9.62 -10.14 -1.40
N LEU A 45 -10.66 -9.84 -0.63
CA LEU A 45 -11.95 -10.56 -0.64
C LEU A 45 -13.06 -9.81 -1.39
N THR A 46 -12.77 -8.68 -2.04
CA THR A 46 -13.78 -7.81 -2.65
C THR A 46 -14.33 -8.32 -3.98
N THR A 47 -13.75 -9.38 -4.53
CA THR A 47 -14.19 -9.99 -5.78
C THR A 47 -15.46 -10.83 -5.60
N GLY A 48 -16.39 -10.72 -6.55
CA GLY A 48 -17.58 -11.59 -6.64
C GLY A 48 -17.33 -12.92 -7.36
N TYR A 49 -16.15 -13.12 -7.96
CA TYR A 49 -15.82 -14.31 -8.77
C TYR A 49 -15.45 -15.56 -7.96
N GLY A 50 -15.56 -15.49 -6.62
CA GLY A 50 -15.25 -16.61 -5.72
C GLY A 50 -13.75 -16.76 -5.38
N PRO A 51 -13.39 -17.81 -4.62
CA PRO A 51 -12.06 -17.98 -4.03
C PRO A 51 -10.91 -18.04 -5.05
N SER A 52 -11.20 -18.47 -6.27
CA SER A 52 -10.21 -18.55 -7.37
C SER A 52 -9.63 -17.18 -7.74
N HIS A 53 -10.38 -16.09 -7.52
CA HIS A 53 -9.99 -14.72 -7.82
C HIS A 53 -9.64 -13.90 -6.58
N GLN A 54 -9.85 -14.45 -5.38
CA GLN A 54 -9.49 -13.79 -4.13
C GLN A 54 -7.99 -13.92 -3.89
N SER A 55 -7.33 -12.81 -3.59
CA SER A 55 -5.90 -12.79 -3.31
C SER A 55 -5.65 -12.16 -1.94
N THR A 56 -5.55 -12.99 -0.91
CA THR A 56 -5.32 -12.56 0.48
C THR A 56 -3.84 -12.61 0.85
N GLU A 57 -3.04 -13.30 0.05
CA GLU A 57 -1.65 -13.65 0.28
C GLU A 57 -0.65 -12.86 -0.58
N ASP A 58 -1.12 -12.11 -1.58
CA ASP A 58 -0.31 -11.35 -2.53
C ASP A 58 0.69 -10.39 -1.89
N LEU A 59 0.31 -9.66 -0.84
CA LEU A 59 1.26 -8.82 -0.12
C LEU A 59 2.34 -9.64 0.57
N ALA A 60 2.00 -10.80 1.13
CA ALA A 60 2.98 -11.65 1.79
C ALA A 60 3.98 -12.21 0.78
N ILE A 61 3.49 -12.68 -0.37
CA ILE A 61 4.28 -13.20 -1.48
C ILE A 61 5.22 -12.11 -2.02
N MET A 62 4.67 -10.96 -2.41
CA MET A 62 5.45 -9.89 -3.06
C MET A 62 6.43 -9.23 -2.09
N ARG A 63 6.10 -9.14 -0.80
CA ARG A 63 7.04 -8.65 0.24
C ARG A 63 8.20 -9.60 0.49
N GLY A 64 8.07 -10.88 0.13
CA GLY A 64 9.15 -11.85 0.21
C GLY A 64 10.25 -11.62 -0.82
N ILE A 65 9.96 -10.87 -1.89
CA ILE A 65 10.88 -10.61 -2.99
C ILE A 65 11.81 -9.43 -2.64
N PRO A 66 13.13 -9.63 -2.56
CA PRO A 66 14.07 -8.54 -2.33
C PRO A 66 14.01 -7.47 -3.43
N GLY A 67 14.13 -6.20 -3.04
CA GLY A 67 14.13 -5.08 -3.99
C GLY A 67 12.76 -4.73 -4.59
N MET A 68 11.70 -5.49 -4.31
CA MET A 68 10.34 -5.19 -4.75
C MET A 68 9.75 -4.02 -3.97
N VAL A 69 9.35 -2.96 -4.66
CA VAL A 69 8.57 -1.87 -4.08
C VAL A 69 7.09 -2.21 -4.13
N ILE A 70 6.38 -1.97 -3.03
CA ILE A 70 4.97 -2.32 -2.93
C ILE A 70 4.13 -1.08 -2.63
N VAL A 71 3.06 -0.92 -3.40
CA VAL A 71 2.10 0.18 -3.28
C VAL A 71 0.70 -0.41 -3.13
N ASP A 72 0.00 -0.03 -2.06
CA ASP A 72 -1.36 -0.48 -1.75
C ASP A 72 -2.25 0.75 -1.55
N PRO A 73 -2.66 1.41 -2.66
CA PRO A 73 -3.39 2.67 -2.61
C PRO A 73 -4.82 2.45 -2.12
N CYS A 74 -5.38 3.43 -1.39
CA CYS A 74 -6.68 3.33 -0.75
C CYS A 74 -7.85 3.90 -1.55
N ASP A 75 -7.62 4.86 -2.43
CA ASP A 75 -8.66 5.49 -3.24
C ASP A 75 -8.16 5.98 -4.61
N ALA A 76 -9.04 6.59 -5.40
CA ALA A 76 -8.72 7.08 -6.73
C ALA A 76 -7.67 8.19 -6.73
N LEU A 77 -7.70 9.10 -5.74
CA LEU A 77 -6.73 10.18 -5.60
C LEU A 77 -5.32 9.64 -5.37
N GLU A 78 -5.17 8.64 -4.49
CA GLU A 78 -3.88 8.01 -4.26
C GLU A 78 -3.39 7.26 -5.50
N ILE A 79 -4.27 6.59 -6.25
CA ILE A 79 -3.91 5.90 -7.49
C ILE A 79 -3.41 6.90 -8.54
N GLU A 80 -4.12 8.01 -8.74
CA GLU A 80 -3.76 9.05 -9.70
C GLU A 80 -2.36 9.61 -9.44
N GLN A 81 -2.00 9.82 -8.17
CA GLN A 81 -0.68 10.30 -7.78
C GLN A 81 0.38 9.18 -7.70
N ALA A 82 -0.02 7.93 -7.44
CA ALA A 82 0.88 6.78 -7.36
C ALA A 82 1.46 6.41 -8.72
N VAL A 83 0.63 6.42 -9.77
CA VAL A 83 1.02 6.02 -11.13
C VAL A 83 2.25 6.78 -11.66
N PRO A 84 2.29 8.14 -11.67
CA PRO A 84 3.48 8.86 -12.09
C PRO A 84 4.68 8.58 -11.16
N ALA A 85 4.44 8.51 -9.84
CA ALA A 85 5.52 8.23 -8.88
C ALA A 85 6.16 6.84 -9.07
N ILE A 86 5.39 5.82 -9.44
CA ILE A 86 5.94 4.48 -9.74
C ILE A 86 6.55 4.42 -11.15
N ALA A 87 6.11 5.26 -12.09
CA ALA A 87 6.72 5.40 -13.41
C ALA A 87 8.14 5.98 -13.30
N ASP A 88 8.32 6.99 -12.45
CA ASP A 88 9.61 7.64 -12.20
C ASP A 88 10.57 6.77 -11.39
N HIS A 89 10.05 5.84 -10.59
CA HIS A 89 10.85 4.91 -9.80
C HIS A 89 11.63 3.94 -10.71
N GLN A 90 12.92 3.76 -10.44
CA GLN A 90 13.75 2.74 -11.11
C GLN A 90 13.72 1.43 -10.31
N GLY A 91 13.25 0.37 -10.95
CA GLY A 91 13.18 -0.97 -10.39
C GLY A 91 11.77 -1.55 -10.35
N PRO A 92 11.63 -2.77 -9.81
CA PRO A 92 10.38 -3.50 -9.84
C PRO A 92 9.37 -2.97 -8.83
N VAL A 93 8.13 -2.75 -9.29
CA VAL A 93 7.02 -2.27 -8.46
C VAL A 93 5.85 -3.23 -8.56
N TYR A 94 5.29 -3.61 -7.43
CA TYR A 94 3.98 -4.25 -7.32
C TYR A 94 2.97 -3.26 -6.74
N MET A 95 1.98 -2.85 -7.54
CA MET A 95 0.90 -1.98 -7.10
C MET A 95 -0.42 -2.76 -7.10
N ARG A 96 -1.15 -2.71 -6.00
CA ARG A 96 -2.54 -3.19 -5.96
C ARG A 96 -3.48 -2.17 -6.58
N LEU A 97 -4.46 -2.65 -7.34
CA LEU A 97 -5.50 -1.83 -7.94
C LEU A 97 -6.86 -2.22 -7.37
N LEU A 98 -7.51 -1.24 -6.78
CA LEU A 98 -8.86 -1.40 -6.26
C LEU A 98 -9.86 -1.43 -7.42
N ARG A 99 -10.89 -2.26 -7.30
CA ARG A 99 -11.95 -2.37 -8.31
C ARG A 99 -13.31 -2.28 -7.64
N GLY A 100 -14.23 -1.55 -8.26
CA GLY A 100 -15.57 -1.31 -7.75
C GLY A 100 -15.77 0.15 -7.34
N LYS A 101 -16.85 0.42 -6.59
CA LYS A 101 -17.15 1.76 -6.06
C LYS A 101 -16.37 1.97 -4.77
N VAL A 102 -15.17 2.53 -4.88
CA VAL A 102 -14.36 2.94 -3.73
C VAL A 102 -14.57 4.43 -3.47
N PRO A 103 -15.08 4.83 -2.31
CA PRO A 103 -15.17 6.22 -1.88
C PRO A 103 -13.83 6.94 -1.91
N LEU A 104 -13.87 8.21 -2.31
CA LEU A 104 -12.77 9.14 -2.18
C LEU A 104 -12.69 9.56 -0.71
N VAL A 105 -11.56 9.29 -0.04
CA VAL A 105 -11.41 9.57 1.40
C VAL A 105 -10.22 10.48 1.70
N LEU A 106 -9.26 10.57 0.78
CA LEU A 106 -8.05 11.36 0.94
C LEU A 106 -8.18 12.82 0.49
N ASP A 107 -9.23 13.15 -0.27
CA ASP A 107 -9.51 14.49 -0.77
C ASP A 107 -9.65 15.53 0.35
N LYS A 108 -10.17 15.13 1.51
CA LYS A 108 -10.29 15.99 2.69
C LYS A 108 -8.97 16.30 3.43
N TYR A 109 -7.85 15.66 3.09
CA TYR A 109 -6.60 15.76 3.87
C TYR A 109 -5.43 16.50 3.17
N ASP A 110 -5.69 17.23 2.07
CA ASP A 110 -4.63 17.83 1.23
C ASP A 110 -3.49 16.82 0.97
N TYR A 111 -3.91 15.66 0.47
CA TYR A 111 -3.06 14.48 0.42
C TYR A 111 -2.09 14.53 -0.76
N GLN A 112 -0.81 14.30 -0.47
CA GLN A 112 0.26 14.18 -1.47
C GLN A 112 0.97 12.83 -1.33
N PHE A 113 1.02 12.07 -2.42
CA PHE A 113 1.66 10.77 -2.52
C PHE A 113 3.18 10.95 -2.55
N GLU A 114 3.87 10.30 -1.63
CA GLU A 114 5.31 10.17 -1.66
C GLU A 114 5.72 8.69 -1.56
N LEU A 115 6.45 8.18 -2.55
CA LEU A 115 6.86 6.79 -2.59
C LEU A 115 7.73 6.46 -1.36
N GLY A 116 7.40 5.38 -0.65
CA GLY A 116 8.16 4.95 0.53
C GLY A 116 7.97 5.81 1.79
N LYS A 117 7.00 6.72 1.81
CA LYS A 117 6.62 7.47 3.01
C LYS A 117 5.18 7.16 3.40
N ALA A 118 4.97 6.98 4.71
CA ALA A 118 3.65 6.90 5.30
C ALA A 118 3.20 8.30 5.70
N LYS A 119 1.89 8.58 5.61
CA LYS A 119 1.31 9.88 5.94
C LYS A 119 0.47 9.73 7.20
N LEU A 120 0.70 10.63 8.16
CA LEU A 120 -0.22 10.82 9.27
C LEU A 120 -1.36 11.70 8.76
N LEU A 121 -2.57 11.17 8.70
CA LEU A 121 -3.75 11.95 8.28
C LEU A 121 -4.33 12.72 9.46
N GLU A 122 -4.33 12.09 10.64
CA GLU A 122 -4.94 12.65 11.84
C GLU A 122 -4.09 12.35 13.07
N ASP A 123 -4.07 13.28 14.01
CA ASP A 123 -3.33 13.14 15.27
C ASP A 123 -4.23 12.68 16.42
N GLY A 124 -3.59 12.06 17.42
CA GLY A 124 -4.26 11.49 18.59
C GLY A 124 -3.26 10.80 19.52
N ASN A 125 -3.65 10.71 20.79
CA ASN A 125 -2.75 10.34 21.88
C ASN A 125 -3.06 8.97 22.50
N ASP A 126 -4.23 8.38 22.29
CA ASP A 126 -4.62 7.15 22.97
C ASP A 126 -4.34 5.92 22.12
N VAL A 127 -4.74 5.96 20.85
CA VAL A 127 -4.63 4.82 19.92
C VAL A 127 -4.04 5.28 18.58
N LEU A 128 -3.17 4.46 17.99
CA LEU A 128 -2.68 4.64 16.62
C LEU A 128 -3.27 3.54 15.73
N ILE A 129 -4.08 3.95 14.75
CA ILE A 129 -4.59 3.07 13.71
C ILE A 129 -3.68 3.18 12.48
N ILE A 130 -3.31 2.01 11.96
CA ILE A 130 -2.45 1.85 10.80
C ILE A 130 -3.21 1.02 9.76
N SER A 131 -3.42 1.57 8.57
CA SER A 131 -4.17 0.90 7.51
C SER A 131 -3.56 1.16 6.13
N SER A 132 -3.79 0.24 5.19
CA SER A 132 -3.51 0.41 3.77
C SER A 132 -4.70 -0.04 2.93
N GLY A 133 -4.72 0.38 1.66
CA GLY A 133 -5.71 -0.08 0.69
C GLY A 133 -7.14 0.12 1.16
N LEU A 134 -7.99 -0.87 0.86
CA LEU A 134 -9.42 -0.88 1.16
C LEU A 134 -9.77 -0.71 2.64
N MET A 135 -8.87 -1.10 3.55
CA MET A 135 -9.14 -1.02 4.99
C MET A 135 -9.07 0.42 5.51
N THR A 136 -8.49 1.34 4.76
CA THR A 136 -8.33 2.75 5.16
C THR A 136 -9.67 3.42 5.45
N MET A 137 -10.68 3.22 4.59
CA MET A 137 -12.02 3.74 4.85
C MET A 137 -12.60 3.19 6.15
N ARG A 138 -12.60 1.86 6.32
CA ARG A 138 -13.15 1.22 7.53
C ARG A 138 -12.43 1.67 8.80
N ALA A 139 -11.14 1.90 8.68
CA ALA A 139 -10.30 2.38 9.76
C ALA A 139 -10.62 3.84 10.13
N LEU A 140 -10.95 4.71 9.16
CA LEU A 140 -11.44 6.07 9.41
C LEU A 140 -12.83 6.05 10.07
N GLU A 141 -13.76 5.23 9.58
CA GLU A 141 -15.09 5.07 10.21
C GLU A 141 -14.97 4.59 11.67
N ALA A 142 -14.04 3.69 11.95
CA ALA A 142 -13.77 3.23 13.31
C ALA A 142 -13.16 4.34 14.18
N ALA A 143 -12.26 5.16 13.61
CA ALA A 143 -11.67 6.30 14.31
C ALA A 143 -12.72 7.35 14.70
N GLU A 144 -13.68 7.62 13.81
CA GLU A 144 -14.80 8.54 14.09
C GLU A 144 -15.66 8.05 15.26
N LYS A 145 -15.98 6.75 15.31
CA LYS A 145 -16.74 6.16 16.42
C LYS A 145 -15.99 6.26 17.75
N LEU A 146 -14.70 5.93 17.76
CA LEU A 146 -13.89 6.02 18.97
C LEU A 146 -13.78 7.46 19.50
N ARG A 147 -13.80 8.46 18.61
CA ARG A 147 -13.81 9.88 19.03
C ARG A 147 -15.11 10.31 19.65
N ALA A 148 -16.24 9.76 19.22
CA ALA A 148 -17.52 9.99 19.88
C ALA A 148 -17.47 9.53 21.35
N ASP A 149 -16.62 8.55 21.66
CA ASP A 149 -16.35 8.06 23.01
C ASP A 149 -15.19 8.79 23.72
N ASN A 150 -14.76 9.96 23.21
CA ASN A 150 -13.63 10.78 23.71
C ASN A 150 -12.25 10.09 23.68
N ILE A 151 -12.03 9.15 22.76
CA ILE A 151 -10.73 8.49 22.57
C ILE A 151 -9.95 9.22 21.47
N GLY A 152 -8.75 9.72 21.79
CA GLY A 152 -7.84 10.38 20.86
C GLY A 152 -7.16 9.40 19.91
N VAL A 153 -7.66 9.32 18.68
CA VAL A 153 -7.17 8.38 17.65
C VAL A 153 -6.27 9.05 16.63
N ALA A 154 -5.00 8.66 16.59
CA ALA A 154 -4.07 8.95 15.51
C ALA A 154 -4.27 7.97 14.35
N PHE A 155 -4.24 8.50 13.13
CA PHE A 155 -4.45 7.71 11.92
C PHE A 155 -3.27 7.85 10.96
N CYS A 156 -2.66 6.72 10.58
CA CYS A 156 -1.55 6.68 9.65
C CYS A 156 -1.84 5.71 8.50
N THR A 157 -1.72 6.18 7.27
CA THR A 157 -1.71 5.29 6.11
C THR A 157 -0.36 4.59 6.05
N CYS A 158 -0.36 3.25 6.07
CA CYS A 158 0.85 2.48 5.89
C CYS A 158 1.11 2.23 4.41
N ARG A 159 2.33 2.50 4.01
CA ARG A 159 2.88 1.96 2.78
C ARG A 159 3.98 1.00 3.17
N PRO A 160 4.00 -0.24 2.65
CA PRO A 160 4.98 -1.26 3.00
C PRO A 160 6.37 -0.87 2.47
N SER A 161 6.99 0.12 3.11
CA SER A 161 8.41 0.38 3.07
C SER A 161 8.91 0.41 4.52
N ASN A 162 9.80 -0.54 4.83
CA ASN A 162 10.14 -0.94 6.20
C ASN A 162 10.88 0.15 7.03
N ARG A 163 11.32 1.26 6.41
CA ARG A 163 12.30 2.18 7.02
C ARG A 163 11.67 3.34 7.77
N TRP A 164 10.57 3.92 7.27
CA TRP A 164 9.96 5.10 7.89
C TRP A 164 9.16 4.74 9.15
N MET A 165 8.39 3.66 9.08
CA MET A 165 7.53 3.20 10.17
C MET A 165 8.33 2.86 11.43
N ARG A 166 9.48 2.18 11.28
CA ARG A 166 10.37 1.85 12.40
C ARG A 166 10.80 3.12 13.14
N LYS A 167 11.31 4.14 12.44
CA LYS A 167 11.78 5.38 13.06
C LYS A 167 10.67 6.12 13.82
N ARG A 168 9.46 6.24 13.25
CA ARG A 168 8.38 7.01 13.88
C ARG A 168 7.67 6.27 15.01
N LEU A 169 7.46 4.94 14.88
CA LEU A 169 6.97 4.09 15.99
C LEU A 169 7.95 4.07 17.17
N LEU A 170 9.27 3.99 16.89
CA LEU A 170 10.31 4.08 17.90
C LEU A 170 10.34 5.46 18.57
N ASN A 171 10.20 6.54 17.81
CA ASN A 171 10.21 7.91 18.36
C ASN A 171 8.98 8.23 19.21
N ARG A 172 7.76 7.77 18.84
CA ARG A 172 6.56 7.94 19.70
C ARG A 172 6.64 7.15 21.00
N ARG A 173 7.35 6.00 21.03
CA ARG A 173 7.65 5.29 22.28
C ARG A 173 8.69 6.06 23.12
N ARG A 174 9.72 6.63 22.50
CA ARG A 174 10.77 7.39 23.21
C ARG A 174 10.29 8.70 23.83
N SER A 175 9.34 9.40 23.22
CA SER A 175 8.74 10.61 23.82
C SER A 175 7.89 10.33 25.07
N ARG A 176 7.50 9.06 25.32
CA ARG A 176 6.88 8.61 26.58
C ARG A 176 7.88 8.09 27.61
N ALA A 177 9.11 7.75 27.20
CA ALA A 177 10.15 7.23 28.08
C ALA A 177 11.06 8.33 28.67
N ALA A 178 10.71 9.61 28.49
CA ALA A 178 11.43 10.74 29.08
C ALA A 178 10.86 11.20 30.43
N TRP A 179 9.95 10.42 31.02
CA TRP A 179 9.29 10.72 32.30
C TRP A 179 9.27 9.54 33.29
N TRP A 180 10.19 8.58 33.14
CA TRP A 180 10.59 7.61 34.16
C TRP A 180 12.06 7.22 33.95
#